data_AF-A0A2V2YTU1-F1
#
_entry.id   AF-A0A2V2YTU1-F1
#
_cell.length_a   1.000
_cell.length_b   1.000
_cell.length_c   1.000
_cell.angle_alpha   90.00
_cell.angle_beta   90.00
_cell.angle_gamma   90.00
#
_symmetry.space_group_name_H-M   'P 1'
#
loop_
_entity.id
_entity.type
_entity.pdbx_description
1 polymer ?
#
loop_
_entity_poly.entity_id
_entity_poly.type
_entity_poly.pdbx_seq_one_letter_code
_entity_poly.pdbx_strand_id
1 'polypeptide(L)'
;MYYVYSFLLVVAGLFTANFIFAYQSKHIDPHFWTTLKFQLLMLPFFCAANLAIGYGVKFGLKVLGNLSYVLIVSKCLELAISLLLGYLFFKEAPTWKTAIGLGFVVTGILITKLK
;
A
#
# COMPACT_ATOMS: atom_id res chain seq x y z
N MET A 1 21.48 3.56 7.88
CA MET A 1 20.35 4.30 8.50
C MET A 1 19.26 4.69 7.51
N TYR A 2 19.58 5.23 6.32
CA TYR A 2 18.57 5.57 5.30
C TYR A 2 17.65 4.43 4.85
N TYR A 3 18.11 3.17 4.88
CA TYR A 3 17.26 1.99 4.63
C TYR A 3 16.09 1.87 5.61
N VAL A 4 16.37 2.04 6.91
CA VAL A 4 15.35 1.92 7.96
C VAL A 4 14.32 3.04 7.82
N TYR A 5 14.78 4.27 7.58
CA TYR A 5 13.89 5.40 7.31
C TYR A 5 13.05 5.20 6.06
N SER A 6 13.65 4.73 4.96
CA SER A 6 12.94 4.41 3.73
C SER A 6 11.84 3.39 3.98
N PHE A 7 12.20 2.26 4.61
CA PHE A 7 11.27 1.19 4.90
C PHE A 7 10.12 1.64 5.80
N LEU A 8 10.42 2.28 6.94
CA LEU A 8 9.41 2.73 7.89
C LEU A 8 8.46 3.77 7.27
N LEU A 9 8.98 4.71 6.49
CA LEU A 9 8.16 5.73 5.82
C LEU A 9 7.22 5.12 4.78
N VAL A 10 7.72 4.18 3.96
CA VAL A 10 6.90 3.47 2.96
C VAL A 10 5.83 2.62 3.67
N VAL A 11 6.21 1.85 4.68
CA VAL A 11 5.27 1.01 5.45
C VAL A 11 4.20 1.86 6.12
N ALA A 12 4.59 2.91 6.85
CA ALA A 12 3.66 3.76 7.56
C ALA A 12 2.70 4.48 6.61
N GLY A 13 3.21 5.01 5.50
CA GLY A 13 2.38 5.69 4.51
C GLY A 13 1.40 4.75 3.81
N LEU A 14 1.87 3.59 3.34
CA LEU A 14 1.02 2.59 2.71
C LEU A 14 -0.02 2.02 3.68
N PHE A 15 0.39 1.76 4.93
CA PHE A 15 -0.52 1.28 5.97
C PHE A 15 -1.61 2.30 6.26
N THR A 16 -1.25 3.57 6.44
CA THR A 16 -2.22 4.64 6.72
C THR A 16 -3.22 4.78 5.56
N ALA A 17 -2.75 4.83 4.32
CA ALA A 17 -3.63 4.96 3.16
C ALA A 17 -4.59 3.77 3.02
N ASN A 18 -4.07 2.54 3.11
CA ASN A 18 -4.89 1.34 3.01
C ASN A 18 -5.85 1.18 4.20
N PHE A 19 -5.43 1.60 5.40
CA PHE A 19 -6.27 1.56 6.59
C PHE A 19 -7.49 2.49 6.44
N ILE A 20 -7.28 3.70 5.93
CA ILE A 20 -8.38 4.64 5.67
C ILE A 20 -9.38 4.05 4.67
N PHE A 21 -8.89 3.44 3.59
CA PHE A 21 -9.77 2.78 2.60
C PHE A 21 -10.51 1.58 3.19
N ALA A 22 -9.83 0.71 3.94
CA ALA A 22 -10.46 -0.44 4.59
C ALA A 22 -11.51 0.01 5.62
N TYR A 23 -11.22 1.07 6.38
CA TYR A 23 -12.15 1.65 7.33
C TYR A 23 -13.39 2.22 6.63
N GLN A 24 -13.19 3.00 5.57
CA GLN A 24 -14.28 3.53 4.75
C GLN A 24 -15.18 2.40 4.25
N SER A 25 -14.59 1.37 3.66
CA SER A 25 -15.35 0.27 3.06
C SER A 25 -16.14 -0.58 4.06
N LYS A 26 -15.75 -0.57 5.35
CA LYS A 26 -16.47 -1.32 6.40
C LYS A 26 -17.49 -0.49 7.16
N HIS A 27 -17.19 0.78 7.44
CA HIS A 27 -17.95 1.59 8.40
C HIS A 27 -18.71 2.76 7.79
N ILE A 28 -18.43 3.14 6.54
CA ILE A 28 -19.09 4.27 5.88
C ILE A 28 -20.07 3.72 4.86
N ASP A 29 -21.35 4.07 5.03
CA ASP A 29 -22.38 3.73 4.07
C ASP A 29 -22.03 4.28 2.66
N PRO A 30 -22.30 3.52 1.59
CA PRO A 30 -21.94 3.88 0.21
C PRO A 30 -22.74 5.06 -0.35
N HIS A 31 -23.41 5.84 0.49
CA HIS A 31 -24.08 7.06 0.08
C HIS A 31 -23.04 8.12 -0.33
N PHE A 32 -23.34 8.89 -1.37
CA PHE A 32 -22.38 9.81 -1.97
C PHE A 32 -21.92 10.89 -0.97
N TRP A 33 -22.86 11.52 -0.26
CA TRP A 33 -22.57 12.62 0.65
C TRP A 33 -21.76 12.20 1.89
N THR A 34 -22.04 11.02 2.45
CA THR A 34 -21.27 10.46 3.57
C THR A 34 -19.85 10.12 3.14
N THR A 35 -19.70 9.53 1.96
CA THR A 35 -18.40 9.21 1.37
C THR A 35 -17.58 10.47 1.06
N LEU A 36 -18.18 11.48 0.43
CA LEU A 36 -17.52 12.75 0.11
C LEU A 36 -17.03 13.46 1.38
N LYS A 37 -17.88 13.53 2.41
CA LYS A 37 -17.52 14.14 3.70
C LYS A 37 -16.35 13.41 4.35
N PHE A 38 -16.38 12.07 4.33
CA PHE A 38 -15.28 11.25 4.85
C PHE A 38 -13.98 11.51 4.09
N GLN A 39 -14.01 11.51 2.76
CA GLN A 39 -12.82 11.74 1.93
C GLN A 39 -12.22 13.13 2.14
N LEU A 40 -13.05 14.18 2.25
CA LEU A 40 -12.59 15.54 2.54
C LEU A 40 -11.93 15.64 3.92
N LEU A 41 -12.49 14.97 4.94
CA LEU A 41 -11.90 14.93 6.28
C LEU A 41 -10.59 14.15 6.34
N MET A 42 -10.46 13.11 5.51
CA MET A 42 -9.25 12.27 5.44
C MET A 42 -8.15 12.83 4.53
N LEU A 43 -8.42 13.91 3.79
CA LEU A 43 -7.49 14.52 2.85
C LEU A 43 -6.13 14.91 3.49
N PRO A 44 -6.07 15.48 4.70
CA PRO A 44 -4.79 15.75 5.38
C PRO A 44 -4.00 14.46 5.68
N PHE A 45 -4.68 13.38 6.05
CA PHE A 45 -4.04 12.09 6.31
C PHE A 45 -3.53 11.46 5.02
N PHE A 46 -4.28 11.57 3.92
CA PHE A 46 -3.81 11.14 2.61
C PHE A 46 -2.61 11.97 2.15
N CYS A 47 -2.59 13.28 2.40
CA CYS A 47 -1.43 14.12 2.10
C CYS A 47 -0.20 13.65 2.89
N ALA A 48 -0.33 13.44 4.20
CA ALA A 48 0.74 12.94 5.05
C ALA A 48 1.23 11.54 4.61
N ALA A 49 0.32 10.63 4.29
CA ALA A 49 0.64 9.29 3.80
C ALA A 49 1.40 9.35 2.47
N ASN A 50 0.96 10.18 1.52
CA ASN A 50 1.63 10.35 0.23
C ASN A 50 3.02 10.99 0.38
N LEU A 51 3.18 11.96 1.27
CA LEU A 51 4.49 12.53 1.59
C LEU A 51 5.40 11.47 2.20
N ALA A 52 4.92 10.66 3.13
CA ALA A 52 5.68 9.56 3.73
C ALA A 52 6.14 8.56 2.67
N ILE A 53 5.24 8.10 1.79
CA ILE A 53 5.58 7.20 0.67
C ILE A 53 6.62 7.85 -0.24
N GLY A 54 6.41 9.11 -0.64
CA GLY A 54 7.31 9.84 -1.53
C GLY A 54 8.72 9.99 -0.97
N TYR A 55 8.85 10.42 0.30
CA TYR A 55 10.15 10.50 0.97
C TYR A 55 10.77 9.12 1.19
N GLY A 56 9.95 8.13 1.55
CA GLY A 56 10.39 6.75 1.72
C GLY A 56 10.99 6.17 0.43
N VAL A 57 10.32 6.36 -0.71
CA VAL A 57 10.81 5.97 -2.04
C VAL A 57 12.07 6.77 -2.42
N LYS A 58 12.10 8.07 -2.15
CA LYS A 58 13.28 8.92 -2.43
C LYS A 58 14.52 8.43 -1.68
N PHE A 59 14.38 8.09 -0.40
CA PHE A 59 15.49 7.50 0.37
C PHE A 59 15.84 6.11 -0.12
N GLY A 60 14.85 5.28 -0.48
CA GLY A 60 15.07 3.96 -1.05
C GLY A 60 15.87 4.03 -2.35
N LEU A 61 15.52 4.96 -3.24
CA LEU A 61 16.25 5.22 -4.49
C LEU A 61 17.68 5.64 -4.23
N LYS A 62 17.91 6.53 -3.26
CA LYS A 62 19.27 7.00 -2.91
C LYS A 62 20.18 5.86 -2.45
N VAL A 63 19.61 4.82 -1.84
CA VAL A 63 20.39 3.70 -1.30
C VAL A 63 20.53 2.56 -2.31
N LEU A 64 19.47 2.24 -3.06
CA LEU A 64 19.43 1.11 -3.99
C LEU A 64 19.89 1.47 -5.42
N GLY A 65 19.90 2.76 -5.77
CA GLY A 65 20.26 3.24 -7.11
C GLY A 65 19.28 2.84 -8.22
N ASN A 66 18.19 2.11 -7.90
CA ASN A 66 17.24 1.59 -8.87
C ASN A 66 15.80 1.88 -8.43
N LEU A 67 15.15 2.80 -9.15
CA LEU A 67 13.77 3.21 -8.85
C LEU A 67 12.78 2.06 -9.03
N SER A 68 12.89 1.30 -10.13
CA SER A 68 11.99 0.19 -10.44
C SER A 68 12.00 -0.85 -9.32
N TYR A 69 13.18 -1.16 -8.77
CA TYR A 69 13.28 -2.10 -7.66
C TYR A 69 12.58 -1.58 -6.40
N VAL A 70 12.80 -0.31 -6.04
CA VAL A 70 12.14 0.31 -4.87
C VAL A 70 10.61 0.31 -5.04
N LEU A 71 10.12 0.62 -6.24
CA LEU A 71 8.69 0.64 -6.54
C LEU A 71 8.08 -0.76 -6.48
N ILE A 72 8.76 -1.78 -7.03
CA ILE A 72 8.30 -3.18 -6.95
C ILE A 72 8.17 -3.60 -5.48
N VAL A 73 9.19 -3.36 -4.66
CA VAL A 73 9.16 -3.70 -3.22
C VAL A 73 8.03 -2.96 -2.51
N SER A 74 7.86 -1.66 -2.79
CA SER A 74 6.75 -0.86 -2.24
C SER A 74 5.38 -1.45 -2.59
N LYS A 75 5.17 -1.89 -3.84
CA LYS A 75 3.93 -2.53 -4.27
C LYS A 75 3.70 -3.91 -3.66
N CYS A 76 4.74 -4.72 -3.50
CA CYS A 76 4.64 -5.97 -2.76
C CYS A 76 4.21 -5.74 -1.31
N LEU A 77 4.77 -4.68 -0.69
CA LEU A 77 4.43 -4.31 0.68
C LEU A 77 2.99 -3.80 0.79
N GLU A 78 2.53 -2.99 -0.17
CA GLU A 78 1.14 -2.55 -0.28
C GLU A 78 0.18 -3.75 -0.34
N LEU A 79 0.46 -4.72 -1.21
CA LEU A 79 -0.34 -5.94 -1.31
C LEU A 79 -0.40 -6.72 0.00
N ALA A 80 0.74 -6.89 0.68
CA ALA A 80 0.78 -7.57 1.98
C ALA A 80 -0.06 -6.83 3.04
N ILE A 81 0.01 -5.50 3.07
CA ILE A 81 -0.81 -4.66 3.95
C ILE A 81 -2.29 -4.80 3.61
N SER A 82 -2.67 -4.77 2.33
CA SER A 82 -4.07 -4.90 1.92
C SER A 82 -4.64 -6.27 2.32
N LEU A 83 -3.87 -7.35 2.19
CA LEU A 83 -4.29 -8.68 2.67
C LEU A 83 -4.45 -8.72 4.19
N LEU A 84 -3.50 -8.11 4.93
CA LEU A 84 -3.57 -8.01 6.38
C LEU A 84 -4.80 -7.22 6.83
N LEU A 85 -5.09 -6.09 6.20
CA LEU A 85 -6.26 -5.27 6.52
C LEU A 85 -7.57 -5.93 6.08
N GLY A 86 -7.58 -6.64 4.96
CA GLY A 86 -8.69 -7.50 4.53
C GLY A 86 -9.05 -8.52 5.60
N TYR A 87 -8.03 -9.21 6.13
CA TYR A 87 -8.21 -10.14 7.23
C TYR A 87 -8.69 -9.46 8.53
N LEU A 88 -8.16 -8.28 8.89
CA LEU A 88 -8.55 -7.58 10.12
C LEU A 88 -9.97 -7.00 10.06
N PHE A 89 -10.30 -6.29 8.99
CA PHE A 89 -11.58 -5.58 8.85
C PHE A 89 -12.69 -6.51 8.39
N PHE A 90 -12.45 -7.32 7.35
CA PHE A 90 -13.50 -8.12 6.71
C PHE A 90 -13.50 -9.58 7.16
N LYS A 91 -12.51 -10.01 7.96
CA LYS A 91 -12.33 -11.42 8.37
C LYS A 91 -12.21 -12.37 7.17
N GLU A 92 -11.82 -11.83 6.02
CA GLU A 92 -11.59 -12.59 4.80
C GLU A 92 -10.26 -13.33 4.91
N ALA A 93 -10.32 -14.66 4.98
CA ALA A 93 -9.13 -15.48 4.89
C ALA A 93 -8.66 -15.55 3.42
N PRO A 94 -7.34 -15.51 3.17
CA PRO A 94 -6.82 -15.66 1.81
C PRO A 94 -7.29 -16.98 1.21
N THR A 95 -7.88 -16.91 0.02
CA THR A 95 -8.42 -18.08 -0.68
C THR A 95 -7.45 -18.54 -1.78
N TRP A 96 -7.77 -19.65 -2.44
CA TRP A 96 -7.03 -20.10 -3.62
C TRP A 96 -6.98 -19.05 -4.73
N LYS A 97 -8.01 -18.21 -4.86
CA LYS A 97 -8.02 -17.08 -5.81
C LYS A 97 -6.96 -16.03 -5.44
N THR A 98 -6.78 -15.77 -4.15
CA THR A 98 -5.71 -14.88 -3.64
C THR A 98 -4.33 -15.45 -3.98
N ALA A 99 -4.14 -16.77 -3.84
CA ALA A 99 -2.89 -17.43 -4.20
C ALA A 99 -2.58 -17.31 -5.70
N ILE A 100 -3.58 -17.48 -6.57
CA ILE A 100 -3.44 -17.26 -8.01
C ILE A 100 -3.06 -15.81 -8.32
N GLY A 101 -3.74 -14.85 -7.70
CA GLY A 101 -3.44 -13.42 -7.85
C GLY A 101 -2.00 -13.09 -7.46
N LEU A 102 -1.52 -13.61 -6.32
CA LEU A 102 -0.13 -13.47 -5.91
C LEU A 102 0.85 -14.13 -6.89
N GLY A 103 0.47 -15.28 -7.48
CA GLY A 103 1.25 -15.92 -8.54
C GLY A 103 1.46 -15.01 -9.76
N PHE A 104 0.42 -14.30 -10.21
CA PHE A 104 0.55 -13.31 -11.28
C PHE A 104 1.49 -12.16 -10.92
N VAL A 105 1.43 -11.67 -9.68
CA VAL A 105 2.35 -10.61 -9.19
C VAL A 105 3.80 -11.10 -9.25
N VAL A 106 4.09 -12.29 -8.73
CA VAL A 106 5.42 -12.88 -8.77
C VAL A 106 5.91 -13.07 -10.21
N THR A 107 5.04 -13.56 -11.09
CA THR A 107 5.36 -13.76 -12.52
C THR A 107 5.70 -12.44 -13.21
N GLY A 108 4.91 -11.39 -12.96
CA GLY A 108 5.16 -10.05 -13.49
C GLY A 108 6.51 -9.49 -13.04
N ILE A 109 6.88 -9.72 -11.78
CA ILE A 109 8.20 -9.32 -11.22
C ILE A 109 9.34 -10.06 -11.92
N LEU A 110 9.20 -11.37 -12.15
CA LEU A 110 10.22 -12.17 -12.83
C LEU A 110 10.43 -11.69 -14.27
N ILE A 111 9.34 -11.43 -15.01
CA ILE A 111 9.42 -10.90 -16.38
C ILE A 111 10.11 -9.54 -16.41
N THR A 112 9.79 -8.64 -15.47
CA THR A 112 10.43 -7.31 -15.42
C THR A 112 11.90 -7.35 -15.02
N LYS A 113 12.39 -8.45 -14.43
CA LYS A 113 13.80 -8.67 -14.08
C LYS A 113 14.60 -9.39 -15.17
N LEU A 114 13.93 -9.98 -16.17
CA LEU A 114 14.57 -10.68 -17.30
C LEU A 114 15.07 -9.73 -18.41
N LYS A 115 15.00 -8.42 -18.18
CA LYS A 115 15.43 -7.38 -19.11
C LYS A 115 16.39 -6.42 -18.41
#